data_AF-A0A3B9LHR1-F1
#
_entry.id   AF-A0A3B9LHR1-F1
#
_cell.length_a   1.000
_cell.length_b   1.000
_cell.length_c   1.000
_cell.angle_alpha   90.00
_cell.angle_beta   90.00
_cell.angle_gamma   90.00
#
_symmetry.space_group_name_H-M   'P 1'
#
loop_
_entity.id
_entity.type
_entity.pdbx_description
1 polymer ?
#
loop_
_entity_poly.entity_id
_entity_poly.type
_entity_poly.pdbx_seq_one_letter_code
_entity_poly.pdbx_strand_id
1 'polypeptide(L)'
;MNAALHLHVERLPLNYNRGESKSLVMSGFFEEVQRRKVYRVAVAYIIAAGFIIQIGSAVFPAWELPNWTFRLVVVLLLIGFPISLILAWAYDVTPQGIRATATSAPGAHRRRNVIMLVATGVIISAAAGFFLLPRAAARKIDKSIAVLPFENLSDEKENAYFADGIQDDILTNLSKISDLKVISRTSVMSYRGHAPNVRDIGKALGVSAILEGSVRRSGNRVRVNVQLIDATTDE
;
A
#
# COMPACT_ATOMS: atom_id res chain seq x y z
N MET A 1 80.26 38.99 25.77
CA MET A 1 80.22 37.92 24.76
C MET A 1 78.77 37.63 24.44
N ASN A 2 78.45 37.71 23.16
CA ASN A 2 77.11 37.68 22.56
C ASN A 2 76.43 36.32 22.68
N ALA A 3 75.10 36.32 22.82
CA ALA A 3 74.25 35.32 22.20
C ALA A 3 72.81 35.85 22.10
N ALA A 4 72.50 36.45 20.95
CA ALA A 4 71.14 36.64 20.48
C ALA A 4 70.53 35.27 20.18
N LEU A 5 69.24 35.05 20.50
CA LEU A 5 68.46 34.10 19.72
C LEU A 5 67.05 34.64 19.49
N HIS A 6 66.81 34.85 18.20
CA HIS A 6 65.62 35.32 17.54
C HIS A 6 64.37 34.49 17.88
N LEU A 7 63.25 35.20 18.05
CA LEU A 7 61.89 34.70 17.85
C LEU A 7 61.75 34.06 16.46
N HIS A 8 61.27 32.82 16.40
CA HIS A 8 60.70 32.24 15.17
C HIS A 8 59.29 31.71 15.48
N VAL A 9 58.29 32.52 15.15
CA VAL A 9 56.87 32.16 15.16
C VAL A 9 56.56 31.54 13.81
N GLU A 10 56.49 30.21 13.77
CA GLU A 10 56.08 29.47 12.57
C GLU A 10 54.59 29.10 12.70
N ARG A 11 53.72 29.87 12.04
CA ARG A 11 52.30 29.54 11.91
C ARG A 11 52.14 28.49 10.81
N LEU A 12 51.93 27.24 11.19
CA LEU A 12 51.53 26.17 10.26
C LEU A 12 50.02 26.28 9.94
N PRO A 13 49.61 26.35 8.66
CA PRO A 13 48.21 26.22 8.27
C PRO A 13 47.84 24.73 8.24
N LEU A 14 47.21 24.22 9.31
CA LEU A 14 46.57 22.91 9.24
C LEU A 14 45.24 23.02 8.49
N ASN A 15 45.34 23.00 7.16
CA ASN A 15 44.22 22.79 6.26
C ASN A 15 43.76 21.33 6.39
N TYR A 16 42.92 21.06 7.39
CA TYR A 16 42.33 19.75 7.63
C TYR A 16 41.27 19.46 6.56
N ASN A 17 41.70 18.76 5.51
CA ASN A 17 40.86 18.31 4.41
C ASN A 17 39.81 17.31 4.91
N ARG A 18 38.61 17.80 5.22
CA ARG A 18 37.46 17.05 5.76
C ARG A 18 36.86 16.01 4.77
N GLY A 19 37.41 15.89 3.57
CA GLY A 19 36.91 15.01 2.51
C GLY A 19 37.34 13.54 2.62
N GLU A 20 38.52 13.24 3.19
CA GLU A 20 39.09 11.87 3.14
C GLU A 20 38.60 10.93 4.25
N SER A 21 38.08 11.43 5.37
CA SER A 21 37.63 10.56 6.47
C SER A 21 36.37 9.77 6.12
N LYS A 22 35.53 10.25 5.19
CA LYS A 22 34.30 9.55 4.79
C LYS A 22 34.57 8.31 3.93
N SER A 23 35.56 8.37 3.03
CA SER A 23 35.87 7.23 2.16
C SER A 23 36.54 6.09 2.94
N LEU A 24 37.46 6.41 3.85
CA LEU A 24 38.17 5.43 4.69
C LEU A 24 37.25 4.68 5.68
N VAL A 25 36.19 5.34 6.18
CA VAL A 25 35.21 4.69 7.08
C VAL A 25 34.28 3.76 6.29
N MET A 26 33.88 4.14 5.07
CA MET A 26 33.02 3.30 4.21
C MET A 26 33.77 2.07 3.67
N SER A 27 35.04 2.22 3.29
CA SER A 27 35.86 1.09 2.85
C SER A 27 36.20 0.14 4.00
N GLY A 28 36.49 0.66 5.19
CA GLY A 28 36.71 -0.18 6.38
C GLY A 28 35.47 -0.97 6.80
N PHE A 29 34.26 -0.39 6.69
CA PHE A 29 33.00 -1.12 6.94
C PHE A 29 32.76 -2.23 5.90
N PHE A 30 33.07 -1.97 4.63
CA PHE A 30 32.99 -2.96 3.56
C PHE A 30 34.02 -4.09 3.75
N GLU A 31 35.25 -3.78 4.15
CA GLU A 31 36.27 -4.79 4.49
C GLU A 31 35.87 -5.61 5.72
N GLU A 32 35.27 -5.01 6.73
CA GLU A 32 34.81 -5.70 7.95
C GLU A 32 33.63 -6.67 7.65
N VAL A 33 32.71 -6.29 6.76
CA VAL A 33 31.61 -7.15 6.30
C VAL A 33 32.14 -8.27 5.38
N GLN A 34 33.17 -8.00 4.60
CA GLN A 34 33.78 -8.95 3.66
C GLN A 34 34.70 -9.97 4.36
N ARG A 35 35.32 -9.63 5.50
CA ARG A 35 36.15 -10.55 6.29
C ARG A 35 35.37 -11.67 7.00
N ARG A 36 34.07 -11.51 7.25
CA ARG A 36 33.28 -12.44 8.10
C ARG A 36 32.30 -13.34 7.35
N LYS A 37 32.44 -13.56 6.04
CA LYS A 37 31.60 -14.47 5.22
C LYS A 37 30.07 -14.21 5.24
N VAL A 38 29.57 -13.24 6.01
CA VAL A 38 28.14 -12.89 6.15
C VAL A 38 27.55 -12.43 4.81
N TYR A 39 28.35 -11.78 3.96
CA TYR A 39 27.97 -11.41 2.60
C TYR A 39 27.53 -12.63 1.76
N ARG A 40 28.14 -13.80 1.96
CA ARG A 40 27.81 -15.01 1.21
C ARG A 40 26.40 -15.50 1.52
N VAL A 41 25.96 -15.39 2.77
CA VAL A 41 24.59 -15.74 3.19
C VAL A 41 23.59 -14.72 2.69
N ALA A 42 23.91 -13.43 2.78
CA ALA A 42 23.05 -12.37 2.24
C ALA A 42 22.86 -12.49 0.72
N VAL A 43 23.95 -12.75 -0.03
CA VAL A 43 23.90 -12.99 -1.48
C VAL A 43 23.13 -14.25 -1.81
N ALA A 44 23.38 -15.36 -1.10
CA ALA A 44 22.63 -16.60 -1.29
C ALA A 44 21.12 -16.41 -1.01
N TYR A 45 20.78 -15.62 0.01
CA TYR A 45 19.40 -15.29 0.35
C TYR A 45 18.74 -14.44 -0.73
N ILE A 46 19.42 -13.42 -1.26
CA ILE A 46 18.89 -12.58 -2.35
C ILE A 46 18.63 -13.43 -3.60
N ILE A 47 19.56 -14.34 -3.95
CA ILE A 47 19.39 -15.25 -5.08
C ILE A 47 18.19 -16.19 -4.86
N ALA A 48 18.09 -16.80 -3.67
CA ALA A 48 16.98 -17.70 -3.34
C ALA A 48 15.63 -16.98 -3.29
N ALA A 49 15.58 -15.78 -2.69
CA ALA A 49 14.40 -14.94 -2.64
C ALA A 49 13.97 -14.51 -4.04
N GLY A 50 14.92 -14.10 -4.89
CA GLY A 50 14.68 -13.80 -6.30
C GLY A 50 14.08 -14.98 -7.06
N PHE A 51 14.60 -16.19 -6.84
CA PHE A 51 14.09 -17.41 -7.48
C PHE A 51 12.67 -17.75 -7.03
N ILE A 52 12.37 -17.64 -5.74
CA ILE A 52 11.02 -17.84 -5.18
C ILE A 52 10.04 -16.81 -5.76
N ILE A 53 10.44 -15.54 -5.85
CA ILE A 53 9.64 -14.47 -6.45
C ILE A 53 9.38 -14.76 -7.93
N GLN A 54 10.41 -15.20 -8.67
CA GLN A 54 10.30 -15.50 -10.10
C GLN A 54 9.32 -16.65 -10.36
N ILE A 55 9.41 -17.75 -9.60
CA ILE A 55 8.47 -18.87 -9.68
C ILE A 55 7.07 -18.43 -9.26
N GLY A 56 6.93 -17.72 -8.15
CA GLY A 56 5.65 -17.22 -7.66
C GLY A 56 4.96 -16.32 -8.68
N SER A 57 5.72 -15.47 -9.37
CA SER A 57 5.17 -14.56 -10.39
C SER A 57 4.66 -15.27 -11.65
N ALA A 58 5.18 -16.45 -11.97
CA ALA A 58 4.73 -17.25 -13.10
C ALA A 58 3.57 -18.18 -12.73
N VAL A 59 3.67 -18.84 -11.57
CA VAL A 59 2.72 -19.88 -11.15
C VAL A 59 1.46 -19.30 -10.54
N PHE A 60 1.57 -18.24 -9.72
CA PHE A 60 0.42 -17.73 -8.97
C PHE A 60 -0.66 -17.12 -9.87
N PRO A 61 -0.34 -16.30 -10.89
CA PRO A 61 -1.35 -15.82 -11.84
C PRO A 61 -1.91 -16.95 -12.70
N ALA A 62 -1.09 -17.94 -13.07
CA ALA A 62 -1.52 -19.09 -13.86
C ALA A 62 -2.54 -19.99 -13.10
N TRP A 63 -2.52 -19.96 -11.77
CA TRP A 63 -3.46 -20.68 -10.90
C TRP A 63 -4.59 -19.78 -10.39
N GLU A 64 -4.76 -18.57 -10.94
CA GLU A 64 -5.76 -17.58 -10.52
C GLU A 64 -5.73 -17.28 -9.01
N LEU A 65 -4.58 -17.48 -8.37
CA LEU A 65 -4.44 -17.24 -6.95
C LEU A 65 -4.58 -15.74 -6.69
N PRO A 66 -5.36 -15.34 -5.66
CA PRO A 66 -5.52 -13.93 -5.35
C PRO A 66 -4.18 -13.22 -5.09
N ASN A 67 -4.10 -11.94 -5.45
CA ASN A 67 -2.89 -11.12 -5.31
C ASN A 67 -2.38 -10.99 -3.86
N TRP A 68 -3.19 -11.32 -2.85
CA TRP A 68 -2.73 -11.36 -1.45
C TRP A 68 -1.71 -12.47 -1.20
N THR A 69 -1.77 -13.59 -1.92
CA THR A 69 -0.87 -14.73 -1.73
C THR A 69 0.57 -14.38 -2.08
N PHE A 70 0.78 -13.72 -3.22
CA PHE A 70 2.11 -13.24 -3.62
C PHE A 70 2.68 -12.25 -2.60
N ARG A 71 1.83 -11.38 -2.06
CA ARG A 71 2.23 -10.41 -1.02
C ARG A 71 2.68 -11.09 0.27
N LEU A 72 1.98 -12.14 0.72
CA LEU A 72 2.40 -12.90 1.90
C LEU A 72 3.79 -13.51 1.73
N VAL A 73 4.10 -14.05 0.55
CA VAL A 73 5.42 -14.61 0.25
C VAL A 73 6.51 -13.55 0.34
N VAL A 74 6.28 -12.37 -0.23
CA VAL A 74 7.23 -11.25 -0.14
C VAL A 74 7.43 -10.77 1.29
N VAL A 75 6.35 -10.67 2.08
CA VAL A 75 6.44 -10.29 3.49
C VAL A 75 7.21 -11.34 4.29
N LEU A 76 6.96 -12.63 4.05
CA LEU A 76 7.68 -13.72 4.70
C LEU A 76 9.17 -13.72 4.35
N LEU A 77 9.53 -13.39 3.10
CA LEU A 77 10.93 -13.20 2.69
C LEU A 77 11.57 -11.98 3.36
N LEU A 78 10.85 -10.86 3.47
CA LEU A 78 11.37 -9.68 4.15
C LEU A 78 11.59 -9.91 5.65
N ILE A 79 10.74 -10.71 6.31
CA ILE A 79 10.90 -11.09 7.72
C ILE A 79 11.96 -12.19 7.87
N GLY A 80 12.04 -13.10 6.91
CA GLY A 80 13.03 -14.18 6.88
C GLY A 80 14.47 -13.68 6.70
N PHE A 81 14.67 -12.51 6.10
CA PHE A 81 16.00 -11.92 5.90
C PHE A 81 16.68 -11.47 7.21
N PRO A 82 16.04 -10.70 8.11
CA PRO A 82 16.56 -10.45 9.45
C PRO A 82 16.81 -11.73 10.23
N ILE A 83 15.90 -12.70 10.15
CA ILE A 83 16.04 -13.99 10.85
C ILE A 83 17.24 -14.77 10.31
N SER A 84 17.44 -14.80 8.99
CA SER A 84 18.58 -15.49 8.37
C SER A 84 19.91 -14.81 8.71
N LEU A 85 19.94 -13.47 8.79
CA LEU A 85 21.10 -12.72 9.29
C LEU A 85 21.39 -13.00 10.77
N ILE A 86 20.36 -13.05 11.62
CA ILE A 86 20.50 -13.37 13.05
C ILE A 86 20.98 -14.81 13.22
N LEU A 87 20.44 -15.77 12.46
CA LEU A 87 20.88 -17.17 12.50
C LEU A 87 22.31 -17.34 11.96
N ALA A 88 22.68 -16.63 10.88
CA ALA A 88 24.06 -16.60 10.39
C ALA A 88 25.04 -15.98 11.38
N TRP A 89 24.56 -15.11 12.27
CA TRP A 89 25.35 -14.54 13.37
C TRP A 89 25.37 -15.41 14.63
N ALA A 90 24.29 -16.15 14.90
CA ALA A 90 24.17 -17.06 16.04
C ALA A 90 24.92 -18.39 15.81
N TYR A 91 24.90 -18.91 14.57
CA TYR A 91 25.70 -20.04 14.14
C TYR A 91 27.01 -19.54 13.53
N ASP A 92 27.92 -19.05 14.38
CA ASP A 92 29.33 -18.86 14.02
C ASP A 92 29.87 -20.24 13.58
N VAL A 93 29.82 -20.54 12.28
CA VAL A 93 30.32 -21.80 11.71
C VAL A 93 31.84 -21.74 11.77
N THR A 94 32.36 -22.15 12.93
CA THR A 94 33.72 -22.58 13.19
C THR A 94 34.26 -23.40 12.01
N PRO A 95 35.24 -22.89 11.25
CA PRO A 95 36.03 -23.70 10.34
C PRO A 95 37.26 -24.29 11.03
N GLN A 96 37.41 -24.13 12.34
CA GLN A 96 38.53 -24.69 13.07
C GLN A 96 37.98 -25.51 14.23
N GLY A 97 38.23 -26.82 14.15
CA GLY A 97 37.90 -27.78 15.17
C GLY A 97 38.44 -27.37 16.54
N ILE A 98 37.82 -27.93 17.57
CA ILE A 98 38.15 -27.85 19.00
C ILE A 98 39.52 -27.23 19.27
N ARG A 99 39.54 -25.95 19.65
CA ARG A 99 40.63 -25.39 20.46
C ARG A 99 40.05 -24.56 21.60
N ALA A 100 40.30 -25.07 22.80
CA ALA A 100 39.98 -24.43 24.06
C ALA A 100 40.74 -23.10 24.20
N THR A 101 39.97 -22.06 24.57
CA THR A 101 40.36 -20.84 25.29
C THR A 101 41.57 -20.00 24.85
N ALA A 102 41.30 -18.73 24.57
CA ALA A 102 41.90 -17.64 25.34
C ALA A 102 40.85 -16.55 25.59
N THR A 103 40.63 -16.25 26.87
CA THR A 103 39.71 -15.24 27.39
C THR A 103 40.02 -13.86 26.83
N SER A 104 39.01 -13.17 26.29
CA SER A 104 39.02 -11.71 26.12
C SER A 104 37.61 -11.19 26.39
N ALA A 105 37.51 -10.28 27.34
CA ALA A 105 36.27 -9.81 27.96
C ALA A 105 35.17 -9.41 26.94
N PRO A 106 33.88 -9.69 27.22
CA PRO A 106 32.80 -9.42 26.29
C PRO A 106 32.52 -7.91 26.22
N GLY A 107 32.97 -7.25 25.15
CA GLY A 107 32.74 -5.82 24.92
C GLY A 107 31.25 -5.48 24.86
N ALA A 108 30.80 -4.61 25.77
CA ALA A 108 29.44 -4.05 25.86
C ALA A 108 28.95 -3.42 24.53
N HIS A 109 29.87 -3.04 23.65
CA HIS A 109 29.57 -2.53 22.30
C HIS A 109 28.95 -3.58 21.35
N ARG A 110 29.25 -4.87 21.53
CA ARG A 110 28.67 -5.95 20.70
C ARG A 110 27.17 -6.10 20.96
N ARG A 111 26.74 -6.00 22.22
CA ARG A 111 25.31 -6.06 22.59
C ARG A 111 24.54 -4.83 22.11
N ARG A 112 25.12 -3.63 22.21
CA ARG A 112 24.47 -2.39 21.76
C ARG A 112 24.25 -2.36 20.25
N ASN A 113 25.21 -2.83 19.47
CA ASN A 113 25.09 -2.87 18.01
C ASN A 113 24.07 -3.94 17.54
N VAL A 114 23.93 -5.04 18.29
CA VAL A 114 22.89 -6.06 18.02
C VAL A 114 21.49 -5.52 18.32
N ILE A 115 21.31 -4.81 19.45
CA ILE A 115 20.02 -4.20 19.79
C ILE A 115 19.63 -3.16 18.75
N MET A 116 20.59 -2.36 18.26
CA MET A 116 20.35 -1.38 17.20
C MET A 116 19.89 -2.06 15.89
N LEU A 117 20.55 -3.14 15.45
CA LEU A 117 20.15 -3.85 14.22
C LEU A 117 18.77 -4.51 14.31
N VAL A 118 18.46 -5.12 15.46
CA VAL A 118 17.13 -5.71 15.71
C VAL A 118 16.08 -4.61 15.74
N ALA A 119 16.35 -3.49 16.41
CA ALA A 119 15.42 -2.35 16.45
C ALA A 119 15.17 -1.78 15.04
N THR A 120 16.20 -1.61 14.21
CA THR A 120 16.02 -1.12 12.84
C THR A 120 15.28 -2.15 11.98
N GLY A 121 15.56 -3.44 12.13
CA GLY A 121 14.85 -4.50 11.42
C GLY A 121 13.36 -4.56 11.80
N VAL A 122 13.03 -4.38 13.08
CA VAL A 122 11.64 -4.32 13.57
C VAL A 122 10.93 -3.06 13.06
N ILE A 123 11.60 -1.91 13.07
CA ILE A 123 11.04 -0.65 12.55
C ILE A 123 10.79 -0.73 11.04
N ILE A 124 11.73 -1.29 10.27
CA ILE A 124 11.57 -1.49 8.82
C ILE A 124 10.48 -2.52 8.53
N SER A 125 10.38 -3.61 9.31
CA SER A 125 9.33 -4.62 9.14
C SER A 125 7.95 -4.07 9.52
N ALA A 126 7.86 -3.23 10.56
CA ALA A 126 6.63 -2.57 10.95
C ALA A 126 6.22 -1.49 9.94
N ALA A 127 7.17 -0.72 9.41
CA ALA A 127 6.91 0.27 8.36
C ALA A 127 6.55 -0.40 7.03
N ALA A 128 7.26 -1.46 6.64
CA ALA A 128 6.95 -2.26 5.47
C ALA A 128 5.60 -2.96 5.63
N GLY A 129 5.27 -3.51 6.80
CA GLY A 129 3.94 -4.02 7.10
C GLY A 129 2.88 -2.92 6.97
N PHE A 130 3.08 -1.79 7.64
CA PHE A 130 2.13 -0.67 7.60
C PHE A 130 1.95 -0.04 6.19
N PHE A 131 2.98 -0.10 5.35
CA PHE A 131 2.98 0.52 4.01
C PHE A 131 2.67 -0.47 2.86
N LEU A 132 3.01 -1.76 3.01
CA LEU A 132 2.74 -2.83 2.03
C LEU A 132 1.47 -3.62 2.32
N LEU A 133 0.94 -3.62 3.55
CA LEU A 133 -0.46 -4.02 3.73
C LEU A 133 -1.28 -2.99 2.95
N PRO A 134 -1.99 -3.39 1.88
CA PRO A 134 -3.06 -2.55 1.39
C PRO A 134 -3.94 -2.31 2.62
N ARG A 135 -4.42 -1.09 2.79
CA ARG A 135 -5.65 -0.88 3.55
C ARG A 135 -6.75 -1.64 2.81
N ALA A 136 -6.76 -2.96 2.95
CA ALA A 136 -7.91 -3.81 2.85
C ALA A 136 -8.71 -3.65 4.16
N ALA A 137 -8.94 -2.39 4.57
CA ALA A 137 -10.33 -2.03 4.66
C ALA A 137 -10.84 -2.31 3.25
N ALA A 138 -11.35 -3.54 3.03
CA ALA A 138 -12.34 -3.76 2.02
C ALA A 138 -13.24 -2.55 2.15
N ARG A 139 -13.13 -1.62 1.21
CA ARG A 139 -14.14 -0.61 1.02
C ARG A 139 -15.32 -1.51 0.71
N LYS A 140 -16.06 -1.87 1.76
CA LYS A 140 -17.39 -2.41 1.65
C LYS A 140 -18.02 -1.31 0.83
N ILE A 141 -18.05 -1.51 -0.48
CA ILE A 141 -18.80 -0.65 -1.37
C ILE A 141 -20.17 -0.84 -0.78
N ASP A 142 -20.59 0.10 0.05
CA ASP A 142 -21.90 0.07 0.66
C ASP A 142 -22.81 0.08 -0.54
N LYS A 143 -23.30 -1.11 -0.91
CA LYS A 143 -24.10 -1.33 -2.11
C LYS A 143 -25.28 -0.39 -1.92
N SER A 144 -25.25 0.72 -2.63
CA SER A 144 -26.16 1.82 -2.39
C SER A 144 -26.56 2.41 -3.71
N ILE A 145 -27.86 2.62 -3.85
CA ILE A 145 -28.46 3.05 -5.11
C ILE A 145 -29.42 4.20 -4.83
N ALA A 146 -29.32 5.24 -5.65
CA ALA A 146 -30.34 6.27 -5.76
C ALA A 146 -31.07 6.10 -7.08
N VAL A 147 -32.39 6.20 -7.07
CA VAL A 147 -33.21 6.18 -8.29
C VAL A 147 -33.67 7.59 -8.58
N LEU A 148 -33.07 8.25 -9.57
CA LEU A 148 -33.44 9.62 -9.93
C LEU A 148 -34.88 9.68 -10.46
N PRO A 149 -35.55 10.85 -10.36
CA PRO A 149 -36.86 11.04 -10.96
C PRO A 149 -36.81 10.77 -12.46
N PHE A 150 -37.65 9.85 -12.95
CA PHE A 150 -37.65 9.48 -14.37
C PHE A 150 -38.18 10.63 -15.23
N GLU A 151 -37.53 10.89 -16.35
CA GLU A 151 -37.96 11.92 -17.28
C GLU A 151 -39.20 11.45 -18.06
N ASN A 152 -40.24 12.27 -18.11
CA ASN A 152 -41.39 12.00 -18.97
C ASN A 152 -41.16 12.61 -20.35
N LEU A 153 -40.94 11.76 -21.36
CA LEU A 153 -40.75 12.15 -22.77
C LEU A 153 -42.06 12.13 -23.57
N SER A 154 -43.21 12.22 -22.89
CA SER A 154 -44.54 12.24 -23.50
C SER A 154 -45.11 13.66 -23.45
N ASP A 155 -45.86 14.07 -24.48
CA ASP A 155 -46.37 15.44 -24.62
C ASP A 155 -47.48 15.80 -23.60
N GLU A 156 -48.12 14.78 -23.01
CA GLU A 156 -49.21 14.95 -22.05
C GLU A 156 -48.69 15.01 -20.60
N LYS A 157 -49.06 16.08 -19.88
CA LYS A 157 -48.71 16.27 -18.46
C LYS A 157 -49.27 15.17 -17.54
N GLU A 158 -50.36 14.52 -17.91
CA GLU A 158 -50.94 13.40 -17.15
C GLU A 158 -49.99 12.19 -17.06
N ASN A 159 -49.05 12.06 -18.00
CA ASN A 159 -48.07 10.97 -18.01
C ASN A 159 -46.91 11.18 -17.03
N ALA A 160 -46.79 12.35 -16.38
CA ALA A 160 -45.80 12.58 -15.33
C ALA A 160 -46.06 11.70 -14.10
N TYR A 161 -47.33 11.49 -13.74
CA TYR A 161 -47.71 10.59 -12.65
C TYR A 161 -47.35 9.13 -12.95
N PHE A 162 -47.32 8.75 -14.23
CA PHE A 162 -46.93 7.42 -14.64
C PHE A 162 -45.41 7.21 -14.47
N ALA A 163 -44.58 8.19 -14.87
CA ALA A 163 -43.14 8.14 -14.63
C ALA A 163 -42.81 8.06 -13.14
N ASP A 164 -43.54 8.82 -12.31
CA ASP A 164 -43.45 8.79 -10.85
C ASP A 164 -43.85 7.42 -10.27
N GLY A 165 -44.92 6.81 -10.77
CA GLY A 165 -45.35 5.48 -10.34
C GLY A 165 -44.32 4.39 -10.67
N ILE A 166 -43.74 4.43 -11.87
CA ILE A 166 -42.65 3.50 -12.26
C ILE A 166 -41.42 3.68 -11.35
N GLN A 167 -41.06 4.92 -11.02
CA GLN A 167 -39.96 5.18 -10.08
C GLN A 167 -40.24 4.54 -8.72
N ASP A 168 -41.45 4.71 -8.17
CA ASP A 168 -41.84 4.15 -6.88
C ASP A 168 -41.87 2.63 -6.86
N ASP A 169 -42.33 2.01 -7.95
CA ASP A 169 -42.31 0.55 -8.10
C ASP A 169 -40.88 0.00 -8.13
N ILE A 170 -39.97 0.67 -8.84
CA ILE A 170 -38.54 0.31 -8.87
C ILE A 170 -37.93 0.47 -7.48
N LEU A 171 -38.19 1.60 -6.82
CA LEU A 171 -37.69 1.86 -5.47
C LEU A 171 -38.13 0.78 -4.48
N THR A 172 -39.41 0.40 -4.55
CA THR A 172 -40.02 -0.65 -3.71
C THR A 172 -39.43 -2.04 -3.99
N ASN A 173 -39.09 -2.34 -5.24
CA ASN A 173 -38.46 -3.61 -5.57
C ASN A 173 -36.98 -3.66 -5.15
N LEU A 174 -36.25 -2.55 -5.31
CA LEU A 174 -34.87 -2.45 -4.85
C LEU A 174 -34.77 -2.49 -3.31
N SER A 175 -35.72 -1.90 -2.59
CA SER A 175 -35.71 -1.88 -1.12
C SER A 175 -35.92 -3.25 -0.48
N LYS A 176 -36.40 -4.25 -1.23
CA LYS A 176 -36.52 -5.64 -0.77
C LYS A 176 -35.17 -6.36 -0.69
N ILE A 177 -34.13 -5.81 -1.30
CA ILE A 177 -32.78 -6.37 -1.29
C ILE A 177 -32.11 -5.95 0.02
N SER A 178 -32.01 -6.86 0.99
CA SER A 178 -31.52 -6.60 2.35
C SER A 178 -30.09 -6.03 2.41
N ASP A 179 -29.29 -6.34 1.40
CA ASP A 179 -27.88 -5.96 1.29
C ASP A 179 -27.67 -4.64 0.53
N LEU A 180 -28.75 -3.97 0.09
CA LEU A 180 -28.74 -2.77 -0.75
C LEU A 180 -29.38 -1.57 -0.02
N LYS A 181 -28.60 -0.51 0.21
CA LYS A 181 -29.08 0.75 0.76
C LYS A 181 -29.74 1.58 -0.34
N VAL A 182 -31.06 1.73 -0.27
CA VAL A 182 -31.83 2.51 -1.24
C VAL A 182 -32.12 3.91 -0.70
N ILE A 183 -31.83 4.94 -1.48
CA ILE A 183 -32.13 6.34 -1.11
C ILE A 183 -33.60 6.67 -1.37
N SER A 184 -34.24 7.35 -0.43
CA SER A 184 -35.67 7.67 -0.51
C SER A 184 -36.01 8.60 -1.68
N ARG A 185 -37.24 8.45 -2.20
CA ARG A 185 -37.80 9.29 -3.27
C ARG A 185 -37.67 10.79 -2.96
N THR A 186 -37.98 11.20 -1.74
CA THR A 186 -37.95 12.62 -1.34
C THR A 186 -36.56 13.22 -1.39
N SER A 187 -35.52 12.43 -1.10
CA SER A 187 -34.11 12.87 -1.16
C SER A 187 -33.60 13.15 -2.58
N VAL A 188 -34.22 12.52 -3.59
CA VAL A 188 -33.82 12.67 -5.00
C VAL A 188 -34.70 13.63 -5.79
N MET A 189 -35.84 14.06 -5.23
CA MET A 189 -36.78 14.94 -5.94
C MET A 189 -36.21 16.31 -6.32
N SER A 190 -35.22 16.80 -5.59
CA SER A 190 -34.52 18.06 -5.90
C SER A 190 -33.71 18.02 -7.19
N TYR A 191 -33.40 16.83 -7.71
CA TYR A 191 -32.62 16.64 -8.95
C TYR A 191 -33.50 16.46 -10.19
N ARG A 192 -34.82 16.69 -10.09
CA ARG A 192 -35.74 16.59 -11.24
C ARG A 192 -35.43 17.69 -12.27
N GLY A 193 -35.17 17.29 -13.52
CA GLY A 193 -34.99 18.22 -14.65
C GLY A 193 -33.73 19.09 -14.61
N HIS A 194 -32.85 18.86 -13.63
CA HIS A 194 -31.50 19.39 -13.54
C HIS A 194 -30.61 18.28 -12.99
N ALA A 195 -29.92 17.58 -13.88
CA ALA A 195 -28.89 16.62 -13.50
C ALA A 195 -27.54 17.35 -13.47
N PRO A 196 -27.04 17.80 -12.29
CA PRO A 196 -25.60 18.03 -12.14
C PRO A 196 -24.85 16.73 -12.44
N ASN A 197 -23.52 16.82 -12.56
CA ASN A 197 -22.69 15.64 -12.80
C ASN A 197 -23.08 14.49 -11.85
N VAL A 198 -23.30 13.28 -12.39
CA VAL A 198 -23.77 12.11 -11.64
C VAL A 198 -22.86 11.81 -10.45
N ARG A 199 -21.56 12.07 -10.59
CA ARG A 199 -20.57 11.97 -9.51
C ARG A 199 -20.86 12.89 -8.33
N ASP A 200 -21.36 14.10 -8.57
CA ASP A 200 -21.67 15.06 -7.52
C ASP A 200 -22.97 14.69 -6.80
N ILE A 201 -23.97 14.21 -7.55
CA ILE A 201 -25.19 13.62 -6.98
C ILE A 201 -24.83 12.44 -6.08
N GLY A 202 -23.95 11.56 -6.57
CA GLY A 202 -23.48 10.38 -5.83
C GLY A 202 -22.82 10.74 -4.51
N LYS A 203 -21.97 11.76 -4.51
CA LYS A 203 -21.35 12.29 -3.29
C LYS A 203 -22.36 12.94 -2.35
N ALA A 204 -23.30 13.73 -2.88
CA ALA A 204 -24.30 14.42 -2.08
C ALA A 204 -25.26 13.45 -1.38
N LEU A 205 -25.65 12.37 -2.07
CA LEU A 205 -26.54 11.33 -1.56
C LEU A 205 -25.79 10.21 -0.81
N GLY A 206 -24.46 10.13 -0.98
CA GLY A 206 -23.63 9.08 -0.40
C GLY A 206 -23.96 7.70 -0.98
N VAL A 207 -24.07 7.59 -2.30
CA VAL A 207 -24.37 6.34 -3.02
C VAL A 207 -23.26 5.92 -3.96
N SER A 208 -23.14 4.60 -4.18
CA SER A 208 -22.21 4.00 -5.13
C SER A 208 -22.76 3.94 -6.56
N ALA A 209 -24.09 3.85 -6.72
CA ALA A 209 -24.73 3.74 -8.01
C ALA A 209 -25.95 4.66 -8.11
N ILE A 210 -26.23 5.13 -9.32
CA ILE A 210 -27.37 5.97 -9.64
C ILE A 210 -28.13 5.33 -10.80
N LEU A 211 -29.43 5.18 -10.62
CA LEU A 211 -30.35 4.74 -11.66
C LEU A 211 -31.05 5.96 -12.25
N GLU A 212 -30.86 6.20 -13.53
CA GLU A 212 -31.59 7.21 -14.29
C GLU A 212 -32.43 6.56 -15.37
N GLY A 213 -33.44 7.28 -15.85
CA GLY A 213 -34.33 6.71 -16.85
C GLY A 213 -35.32 7.71 -17.40
N SER A 214 -35.92 7.32 -18.52
CA SER A 214 -36.99 8.06 -19.15
C SER A 214 -38.16 7.13 -19.49
N VAL A 215 -39.35 7.70 -19.40
CA VAL A 215 -40.60 7.02 -19.72
C VAL A 215 -41.29 7.78 -20.83
N ARG A 216 -41.66 7.05 -21.87
CA ARG A 216 -42.47 7.56 -22.97
C ARG A 216 -43.71 6.70 -23.12
N ARG A 217 -44.88 7.33 -23.00
CA ARG A 217 -46.17 6.70 -23.23
C ARG A 217 -46.80 7.27 -24.49
N SER A 218 -47.30 6.41 -25.35
CA SER A 218 -48.02 6.78 -26.57
C SER A 218 -49.19 5.82 -26.76
N GLY A 219 -50.40 6.33 -26.55
CA GLY A 219 -51.62 5.53 -26.50
C GLY A 219 -51.52 4.40 -25.48
N ASN A 220 -51.62 3.15 -25.97
CA ASN A 220 -51.59 1.95 -25.13
C ASN A 220 -50.20 1.30 -24.99
N ARG A 221 -49.12 1.99 -25.40
CA ARG A 221 -47.74 1.49 -25.33
C ARG A 221 -46.88 2.35 -24.42
N VAL A 222 -46.08 1.70 -23.61
CA VAL A 222 -45.10 2.31 -22.71
C VAL A 222 -43.71 1.85 -23.13
N ARG A 223 -42.79 2.81 -23.27
CA ARG A 223 -41.36 2.56 -23.43
C ARG A 223 -40.64 3.15 -22.22
N VAL A 224 -39.87 2.31 -21.54
CA VAL A 224 -39.03 2.72 -20.42
C VAL A 224 -37.59 2.49 -20.84
N ASN A 225 -36.75 3.51 -20.70
CA ASN A 225 -35.32 3.40 -20.82
C ASN A 225 -34.70 3.63 -19.44
N VAL A 226 -33.76 2.79 -19.04
CA VAL A 226 -33.14 2.82 -17.72
C VAL A 226 -31.64 2.60 -17.89
N GLN A 227 -30.85 3.44 -17.25
CA GLN A 227 -29.40 3.32 -17.18
C GLN A 227 -28.96 3.29 -15.72
N LEU A 228 -28.05 2.39 -15.43
CA LEU A 228 -27.35 2.31 -14.15
C LEU A 228 -25.95 2.90 -14.36
N ILE A 229 -25.59 3.88 -13.54
CA ILE A 229 -24.32 4.59 -13.60
C ILE A 229 -23.59 4.39 -12.28
N ASP A 230 -22.31 4.04 -12.33
CA ASP A 230 -21.43 4.05 -11.18
C ASP A 230 -21.09 5.49 -10.80
N ALA A 231 -21.51 5.92 -9.61
CA ALA A 231 -21.33 7.28 -9.14
C ALA A 231 -19.87 7.65 -8.83
N THR A 232 -18.96 6.67 -8.79
CA THR A 232 -17.53 6.86 -8.53
C THR A 232 -16.74 7.02 -9.82
N THR A 233 -17.05 6.23 -10.84
CA THR A 233 -16.34 6.23 -12.12
C THR A 233 -17.05 7.02 -13.22
N ASP A 234 -18.36 7.26 -13.09
CA ASP A 234 -19.22 7.86 -14.13
C ASP A 234 -19.36 6.95 -15.36
N GLU A 235 -19.47 5.63 -15.13
CA GLU A 235 -19.56 4.56 -16.15
C GLU A 235 -20.85 3.75 -16.04
#